data_AF-A0A7I9Z5D0-F1
#
_entry.id   AF-A0A7I9Z5D0-F1
#
_cell.length_a   1.000
_cell.length_b   1.000
_cell.length_c   1.000
_cell.angle_alpha   90.00
_cell.angle_beta   90.00
_cell.angle_gamma   90.00
#
_symmetry.space_group_name_H-M   'P 1'
#
loop_
_entity.id
_entity.type
_entity.pdbx_description
1 polymer ?
#
loop_
_entity_poly.entity_id
_entity_poly.type
_entity_poly.pdbx_seq_one_letter_code
_entity_poly.pdbx_strand_id
1 'polypeptide(L)'
;MSTAHTPRPIEDSTVAPLTKIVARNQVWSRMAAKYGVDNPVPPWQTSLDGICDAIDQSRCGAEALGFIERREDEDTLSATVYAELPYPENRLVALAHSLVARGVIDESELEARLAAVRARLES
;
A
#
# COMPACT_ATOMS: atom_id res chain seq x y z
N MET A 1 -27.05 -18.73 17.86
CA MET A 1 -26.48 -17.41 18.22
C MET A 1 -25.12 -17.34 17.53
N SER A 2 -25.05 -16.64 16.39
CA SER A 2 -23.79 -16.47 15.65
C SER A 2 -22.95 -15.44 16.38
N THR A 3 -21.75 -15.82 16.83
CA THR A 3 -20.75 -14.89 17.31
C THR A 3 -20.33 -14.02 16.13
N ALA A 4 -20.78 -12.76 16.12
CA ALA A 4 -20.24 -11.76 15.21
C ALA A 4 -18.74 -11.66 15.51
N HIS A 5 -17.92 -12.15 14.59
CA HIS A 5 -16.47 -11.96 14.65
C HIS A 5 -16.23 -10.48 14.39
N THR A 6 -15.99 -9.69 15.43
CA THR A 6 -15.54 -8.31 15.26
C THR A 6 -14.27 -8.37 14.42
N PRO A 7 -14.22 -7.72 13.24
CA PRO A 7 -13.00 -7.67 12.44
C PRO A 7 -11.87 -7.12 13.33
N ARG A 8 -10.69 -7.75 13.26
CA ARG A 8 -9.52 -7.18 13.94
C ARG A 8 -9.23 -5.78 13.35
N PRO A 9 -8.79 -4.82 14.17
CA PRO A 9 -8.28 -3.54 13.69
C PRO A 9 -7.23 -3.75 12.59
N ILE A 10 -7.26 -2.94 11.54
CA ILE A 10 -6.39 -3.10 10.37
C ILE A 10 -4.91 -2.94 10.76
N GLU A 11 -4.65 -2.05 11.70
CA GLU A 11 -3.34 -1.74 12.26
C GLU A 11 -2.72 -2.88 13.09
N ASP A 12 -3.51 -3.84 13.54
CA ASP A 12 -3.03 -5.02 14.26
C ASP A 12 -2.45 -6.09 13.32
N SER A 13 -2.72 -5.99 12.02
CA SER A 13 -2.18 -6.92 11.03
C SER A 13 -0.80 -6.46 10.54
N THR A 14 0.07 -7.42 10.23
CA THR A 14 1.43 -7.17 9.75
C THR A 14 1.62 -7.82 8.40
N VAL A 15 2.15 -7.08 7.43
CA VAL A 15 2.48 -7.56 6.09
C VAL A 15 3.99 -7.50 5.93
N ALA A 16 4.66 -8.66 6.03
CA ALA A 16 6.11 -8.74 6.13
C ALA A 16 6.86 -8.13 4.92
N PRO A 17 6.40 -8.29 3.65
CA PRO A 17 6.99 -7.60 2.51
C PRO A 17 6.98 -6.08 2.65
N LEU A 18 5.90 -5.52 3.21
CA LEU A 18 5.77 -4.07 3.40
C LEU A 18 6.70 -3.57 4.50
N THR A 19 6.82 -4.29 5.62
CA THR A 19 7.80 -3.97 6.68
C THR A 19 9.22 -3.92 6.12
N LYS A 20 9.60 -4.85 5.22
CA LYS A 20 10.91 -4.83 4.53
C LYS A 20 11.08 -3.60 3.64
N ILE A 21 10.02 -3.13 2.98
CA ILE A 21 10.06 -1.90 2.15
C ILE A 21 10.28 -0.67 3.04
N VAL A 22 9.50 -0.53 4.11
CA VAL A 22 9.60 0.60 5.05
C VAL A 22 11.00 0.66 5.65
N ALA A 23 11.54 -0.47 6.12
CA ALA A 23 12.86 -0.54 6.74
C ALA A 23 14.01 -0.10 5.79
N ARG A 24 13.84 -0.24 4.47
CA ARG A 24 14.83 0.22 3.49
C ARG A 24 14.84 1.75 3.31
N ASN A 25 13.76 2.43 3.72
CA ASN A 25 13.61 3.88 3.72
C ASN A 25 14.09 4.54 2.40
N GLN A 26 13.59 4.00 1.28
CA GLN A 26 13.87 4.50 -0.07
C GLN A 26 12.77 5.47 -0.52
N VAL A 27 12.47 6.47 0.33
CA VAL A 27 11.47 7.51 0.04
C VAL A 27 11.90 8.41 -1.12
N TRP A 28 10.93 9.01 -1.80
CA TRP A 28 11.12 9.76 -3.04
C TRP A 28 12.16 10.86 -2.91
N SER A 29 12.09 11.69 -1.86
CA SER A 29 13.07 12.78 -1.64
C SER A 29 14.52 12.28 -1.65
N ARG A 30 14.78 11.11 -1.04
CA ARG A 30 16.10 10.48 -1.00
C ARG A 30 16.48 9.88 -2.36
N MET A 31 15.55 9.21 -3.03
CA MET A 31 15.82 8.58 -4.32
C MET A 31 16.01 9.63 -5.42
N ALA A 32 15.20 10.68 -5.41
CA ALA A 32 15.29 11.82 -6.31
C ALA A 32 16.67 12.49 -6.21
N ALA A 33 17.10 12.81 -4.99
CA ALA A 33 18.43 13.36 -4.74
C ALA A 33 19.56 12.40 -5.18
N LYS A 34 19.42 11.09 -4.91
CA LYS A 34 20.41 10.07 -5.31
C LYS A 34 20.61 10.02 -6.83
N TYR A 35 19.52 10.14 -7.59
CA TYR A 35 19.55 9.99 -9.05
C TYR A 35 19.53 11.34 -9.80
N GLY A 36 19.59 12.48 -9.10
CA GLY A 36 19.66 13.81 -9.71
C GLY A 36 18.41 14.19 -10.50
N VAL A 37 17.22 13.78 -10.02
CA VAL A 37 15.93 14.13 -10.63
C VAL A 37 15.18 15.13 -9.76
N ASP A 38 14.55 16.11 -10.40
CA ASP A 38 13.89 17.24 -9.72
C ASP A 38 12.34 17.14 -9.73
N ASN A 39 11.78 15.97 -10.08
CA ASN A 39 10.33 15.83 -10.09
C ASN A 39 9.78 16.07 -8.67
N PRO A 40 8.77 16.95 -8.52
CA PRO A 40 8.26 17.32 -7.20
C PRO A 40 7.58 16.15 -6.47
N VAL A 41 7.11 15.17 -7.23
CA VAL A 41 6.47 13.95 -6.75
C VAL A 41 7.03 12.74 -7.51
N PRO A 42 6.97 11.53 -6.92
CA PRO A 42 7.40 10.35 -7.64
C PRO A 42 6.56 10.11 -8.90
N PRO A 43 7.18 9.74 -10.04
CA PRO A 43 6.44 9.48 -11.28
C PRO A 43 5.34 8.41 -11.16
N TRP A 44 5.49 7.48 -10.22
CA TRP A 44 4.50 6.43 -9.98
C TRP A 44 3.25 6.92 -9.22
N GLN A 45 3.26 8.14 -8.65
CA GLN A 45 2.10 8.65 -7.90
C GLN A 45 0.84 8.71 -8.77
N THR A 46 0.95 9.15 -10.03
CA THR A 46 -0.21 9.19 -10.94
C THR A 46 -0.78 7.78 -11.20
N SER A 47 0.07 6.75 -11.22
CA SER A 47 -0.40 5.36 -11.31
C SER A 47 -1.12 4.92 -10.04
N LEU A 48 -0.63 5.32 -8.86
CA LEU A 48 -1.32 5.08 -7.59
C LEU A 48 -2.70 5.74 -7.56
N ASP A 49 -2.79 7.01 -8.00
CA ASP A 49 -4.07 7.73 -8.08
C ASP A 49 -5.06 7.00 -8.99
N GLY A 50 -4.62 6.60 -10.19
CA GLY A 50 -5.46 5.84 -11.11
C GLY A 50 -5.90 4.46 -10.59
N ILE A 51 -5.03 3.77 -9.82
CA ILE A 51 -5.41 2.49 -9.18
C ILE A 51 -6.49 2.72 -8.11
N CYS A 52 -6.35 3.76 -7.28
CA CYS A 52 -7.37 4.11 -6.29
C CYS A 52 -8.71 4.40 -6.95
N ASP A 53 -8.71 5.23 -7.99
CA ASP A 53 -9.94 5.57 -8.75
C ASP A 53 -10.58 4.31 -9.37
N ALA A 54 -9.77 3.40 -9.91
CA ALA A 54 -10.27 2.17 -10.51
C ALA A 54 -10.88 1.21 -9.46
N ILE A 55 -10.27 1.09 -8.28
CA ILE A 55 -10.81 0.28 -7.17
C ILE A 55 -12.14 0.89 -6.70
N ASP A 56 -12.17 2.21 -6.50
CA ASP A 56 -13.35 2.95 -6.01
C ASP A 56 -14.56 2.81 -6.96
N GLN A 57 -14.31 2.73 -8.26
CA GLN A 57 -15.34 2.58 -9.29
C GLN A 57 -15.61 1.11 -9.68
N SER A 58 -14.86 0.15 -9.13
CA SER A 58 -15.00 -1.25 -9.50
C SER A 58 -16.32 -1.83 -9.01
N ARG A 59 -16.98 -2.66 -9.84
CA ARG A 59 -18.24 -3.32 -9.46
C ARG A 59 -18.07 -4.28 -8.28
N CYS A 60 -16.89 -4.87 -8.14
CA CYS A 60 -16.52 -5.74 -7.03
C CYS A 60 -16.03 -4.95 -5.81
N GLY A 61 -15.81 -3.64 -5.92
CA GLY A 61 -15.24 -2.80 -4.87
C GLY A 61 -16.08 -2.85 -3.59
N ALA A 62 -17.41 -2.85 -3.71
CA ALA A 62 -18.31 -2.96 -2.56
C ALA A 62 -18.21 -4.31 -1.81
N GLU A 63 -17.72 -5.36 -2.45
CA GLU A 63 -17.61 -6.71 -1.86
C GLU A 63 -16.19 -7.02 -1.38
N ALA A 64 -15.16 -6.44 -2.00
CA ALA A 64 -13.76 -6.75 -1.73
C ALA A 64 -13.05 -5.69 -0.85
N LEU A 65 -13.19 -4.40 -1.19
CA LEU A 65 -12.64 -3.27 -0.46
C LEU A 65 -13.35 -1.99 -0.92
N GLY A 66 -14.39 -1.59 -0.19
CA GLY A 66 -15.26 -0.48 -0.60
C GLY A 66 -14.56 0.88 -0.50
N PHE A 67 -15.10 1.91 -1.18
CA PHE A 67 -14.53 3.26 -1.15
C PHE A 67 -14.28 3.78 0.27
N ILE A 68 -15.30 3.73 1.14
CA ILE A 68 -15.21 4.23 2.52
C ILE A 68 -14.20 3.40 3.32
N GLU A 69 -14.29 2.08 3.25
CA GLU A 69 -13.41 1.17 3.96
C GLU A 69 -11.94 1.33 3.53
N ARG A 70 -11.67 1.46 2.24
CA ARG A 70 -10.33 1.75 1.72
C ARG A 70 -9.77 3.04 2.31
N ARG A 71 -10.59 4.09 2.36
CA ARG A 71 -10.19 5.41 2.89
C ARG A 71 -9.96 5.35 4.40
N GLU A 72 -10.83 4.69 5.15
CA GLU A 72 -10.68 4.50 6.59
C GLU A 72 -9.42 3.69 6.92
N ASP A 73 -9.16 2.60 6.18
CA ASP A 73 -7.94 1.81 6.34
C ASP A 73 -6.70 2.66 6.00
N GLU A 74 -6.70 3.39 4.88
CA GLU A 74 -5.59 4.25 4.47
C GLU A 74 -5.28 5.35 5.50
N ASP A 75 -6.31 6.03 6.00
CA ASP A 75 -6.18 7.07 7.02
C ASP A 75 -5.66 6.50 8.34
N THR A 76 -6.22 5.37 8.79
CA THR A 76 -5.80 4.69 10.03
C THR A 76 -4.35 4.25 9.95
N LEU A 77 -3.99 3.53 8.89
CA LEU A 77 -2.63 3.00 8.71
C LEU A 77 -1.61 4.12 8.51
N SER A 78 -1.95 5.17 7.76
CA SER A 78 -1.06 6.33 7.56
C SER A 78 -0.87 7.15 8.84
N ALA A 79 -1.86 7.17 9.73
CA ALA A 79 -1.75 7.83 11.03
C ALA A 79 -1.04 6.99 12.10
N THR A 80 -0.90 5.68 11.89
CA THR A 80 -0.38 4.73 12.88
C THR A 80 0.83 3.95 12.36
N VAL A 81 0.61 2.83 11.67
CA VAL A 81 1.63 1.87 11.22
C VAL A 81 2.67 2.50 10.29
N TYR A 82 2.24 3.44 9.44
CA TYR A 82 3.08 4.09 8.43
C TYR A 82 3.24 5.59 8.65
N ALA A 83 3.07 6.07 9.88
CA ALA A 83 3.17 7.49 10.24
C ALA A 83 4.52 8.13 9.90
N GLU A 84 5.60 7.35 9.90
CA GLU A 84 6.96 7.82 9.61
C GLU A 84 7.27 7.88 8.10
N LEU A 85 6.38 7.40 7.24
CA LEU A 85 6.54 7.54 5.80
C LEU A 85 5.93 8.87 5.32
N PRO A 86 6.63 9.61 4.45
CA PRO A 86 6.05 10.80 3.84
C PRO A 86 4.93 10.41 2.86
N TYR A 87 4.07 11.38 2.57
CA TYR A 87 3.22 11.30 1.39
C TYR A 87 4.08 11.44 0.11
N PRO A 88 3.85 10.65 -0.96
CA PRO A 88 2.75 9.67 -1.13
C PRO A 88 3.07 8.22 -0.71
N GLU A 89 4.27 7.92 -0.19
CA GLU A 89 4.67 6.57 0.18
C GLU A 89 3.79 5.94 1.26
N ASN A 90 3.39 6.71 2.29
CA ASN A 90 2.49 6.20 3.33
C ASN A 90 1.18 5.67 2.75
N ARG A 91 0.55 6.41 1.83
CA ARG A 91 -0.67 6.01 1.13
C ARG A 91 -0.46 4.78 0.27
N LEU A 92 0.67 4.69 -0.46
CA LEU A 92 1.00 3.51 -1.27
C LEU A 92 1.06 2.26 -0.40
N VAL A 93 1.79 2.34 0.71
CA VAL A 93 2.00 1.19 1.59
C VAL A 93 0.72 0.86 2.37
N ALA A 94 -0.05 1.86 2.78
CA ALA A 94 -1.35 1.67 3.41
C ALA A 94 -2.35 0.96 2.48
N LEU A 95 -2.47 1.39 1.22
CA LEU A 95 -3.31 0.70 0.24
C LEU A 95 -2.90 -0.76 0.05
N ALA A 96 -1.59 -1.02 -0.13
CA ALA A 96 -1.09 -2.38 -0.30
C ALA A 96 -1.37 -3.25 0.93
N HIS A 97 -1.27 -2.67 2.13
CA HIS A 97 -1.62 -3.34 3.38
C HIS A 97 -3.10 -3.70 3.40
N SER A 98 -4.01 -2.76 3.12
CA SER A 98 -5.46 -3.00 3.05
C SER A 98 -5.80 -4.13 2.09
N LEU A 99 -5.21 -4.13 0.89
CA LEU A 99 -5.45 -5.18 -0.12
C LEU A 99 -5.05 -6.57 0.39
N VAL A 100 -3.94 -6.68 1.13
CA VAL A 100 -3.51 -7.96 1.71
C VAL A 100 -4.38 -8.36 2.91
N ALA A 101 -4.57 -7.45 3.86
CA ALA A 101 -5.29 -7.72 5.11
C ALA A 101 -6.78 -8.05 4.88
N ARG A 102 -7.37 -7.51 3.79
CA ARG A 102 -8.74 -7.79 3.35
C ARG A 102 -8.83 -9.00 2.40
N GLY A 103 -7.69 -9.62 2.05
CA GLY A 103 -7.63 -10.82 1.21
C GLY A 103 -7.92 -10.56 -0.27
N VAL A 104 -7.78 -9.32 -0.75
CA VAL A 104 -7.92 -8.98 -2.17
C VAL A 104 -6.72 -9.51 -2.97
N ILE A 105 -5.54 -9.52 -2.36
CA ILE A 105 -4.33 -10.18 -2.87
C ILE A 105 -3.65 -10.99 -1.76
N ASP A 106 -2.93 -12.04 -2.14
CA ASP A 106 -2.16 -12.84 -1.18
C ASP A 106 -0.81 -12.16 -0.84
N GLU A 107 -0.38 -12.25 0.43
CA GLU A 107 0.93 -11.74 0.85
C GLU A 107 2.09 -12.39 0.09
N SER A 108 1.98 -13.70 -0.18
CA SER A 108 2.98 -14.44 -0.96
C SER A 108 3.03 -14.02 -2.42
N GLU A 109 1.89 -13.65 -3.02
CA GLU A 109 1.82 -13.10 -4.37
C GLU A 109 2.51 -11.74 -4.42
N LEU A 110 2.26 -10.88 -3.43
CA LEU A 110 2.94 -9.59 -3.29
C LEU A 110 4.46 -9.76 -3.19
N GLU A 111 4.95 -10.67 -2.34
CA GLU A 111 6.39 -10.94 -2.19
C GLU A 111 7.01 -11.42 -3.52
N ALA A 112 6.37 -12.39 -4.19
CA ALA A 112 6.81 -12.90 -5.47
C ALA A 112 6.85 -11.80 -6.54
N ARG A 113 5.84 -10.92 -6.58
CA ARG A 113 5.76 -9.83 -7.53
C ARG A 113 6.85 -8.78 -7.31
N LEU A 114 7.12 -8.42 -6.05
CA LEU A 114 8.21 -7.51 -5.68
C LEU A 114 9.58 -8.08 -6.07
N ALA A 115 9.81 -9.37 -5.85
CA ALA A 115 11.03 -10.05 -6.24
C ALA A 115 11.24 -10.04 -7.77
N ALA A 116 10.19 -10.34 -8.54
CA ALA A 116 10.24 -10.30 -10.00
C ALA A 116 10.52 -8.90 -10.55
N VAL A 117 9.90 -7.85 -9.98
CA VAL A 117 10.17 -6.45 -10.36
C VAL A 117 11.62 -6.09 -10.07
N ARG A 118 12.14 -6.46 -8.90
CA ARG A 118 13.55 -6.23 -8.54
C ARG A 118 14.50 -6.90 -9.54
N ALA A 119 14.30 -8.19 -9.83
CA ALA A 119 15.16 -8.92 -10.75
C ALA A 119 15.21 -8.25 -12.15
N ARG A 120 14.07 -7.70 -12.61
CA ARG A 120 13.99 -6.95 -13.88
C ARG A 120 14.71 -5.59 -13.85
N LEU A 121 14.79 -4.94 -12.69
CA LEU A 121 15.47 -3.64 -12.54
C LEU A 121 16.98 -3.79 -12.31
N GLU A 122 17.43 -4.96 -11.84
CA GLU A 122 18.83 -5.27 -11.59
C GLU A 122 19.53 -5.98 -12.77
N SER A 123 18.78 -6.34 -13.82
CA SER A 123 19.30 -6.88 -15.08
C SER A 123 19.72 -5.78 -16.05
#